data_AF-A0A7S0SJ16-F1
#
_entry.id   AF-A0A7S0SJ16-F1
#
_cell.length_a   1.000
_cell.length_b   1.000
_cell.length_c   1.000
_cell.angle_alpha   90.00
_cell.angle_beta   90.00
_cell.angle_gamma   90.00
#
_symmetry.space_group_name_H-M   'P 1'
#
loop_
_entity.id
_entity.type
_entity.pdbx_description
1 polymer ?
#
loop_
_entity_poly.entity_id
_entity_poly.type
_entity_poly.pdbx_seq_one_letter_code
_entity_poly.pdbx_strand_id
1 'polypeptide(L)'
;VERLDAAGAAGEGARLVARAWVDPGFKARLLLDATAAAAELGIAAANNTAPTVLTVVENTPSAHNLIVCTLCSCYPRAILGMSPDWYKSRSYRARAVREPRSVLAEFGTELPAGTAVRVHDSTADLRYMVLPMRPACGTEGWEEERLAGIVTRDSMIGVCVVSASPAAAALPVDGGKRKFTSAESSPPISD
;
A
#
# COMPACT_ATOMS: atom_id res chain seq x y z
N VAL A 1 5.07 23.55 4.12
CA VAL A 1 3.96 22.57 4.01
C VAL A 1 4.43 21.35 3.23
N GLU A 2 5.00 21.52 2.03
CA GLU A 2 5.53 20.41 1.20
C GLU A 2 6.66 19.57 1.84
N ARG A 3 7.47 20.14 2.74
CA ARG A 3 8.45 19.34 3.53
C ARG A 3 7.79 18.44 4.58
N LEU A 4 6.61 18.78 5.10
CA LEU A 4 5.93 17.96 6.12
C LEU A 4 5.27 16.72 5.51
N ASP A 5 4.84 16.78 4.24
CA ASP A 5 4.22 15.65 3.55
C ASP A 5 5.24 14.58 3.12
N ALA A 6 6.50 14.99 2.93
CA ALA A 6 7.63 14.09 2.70
C ALA A 6 8.36 13.67 4.00
N ALA A 7 8.27 14.46 5.07
CA ALA A 7 9.01 14.27 6.32
C ALA A 7 8.14 13.91 7.55
N GLY A 8 6.91 13.46 7.35
CA GLY A 8 6.07 12.91 8.42
C GLY A 8 6.47 11.47 8.75
N ALA A 9 7.71 11.27 9.25
CA ALA A 9 8.41 10.01 9.51
C ALA A 9 8.39 9.03 8.32
N ALA A 10 9.56 8.70 7.76
CA ALA A 10 9.65 7.59 6.82
C ALA A 10 9.06 6.35 7.51
N GLY A 11 7.86 5.93 7.07
CA GLY A 11 7.11 4.90 7.77
C GLY A 11 7.94 3.62 7.91
N GLU A 12 7.87 2.98 9.07
CA GLU A 12 8.63 1.77 9.42
C GLU A 12 8.24 0.54 8.60
N GLY A 13 7.19 0.62 7.78
CA GLY A 13 6.71 -0.48 6.93
C GLY A 13 7.77 -1.04 5.99
N ALA A 14 8.65 -0.20 5.43
CA ALA A 14 9.71 -0.68 4.54
C ALA A 14 10.69 -1.63 5.23
N ARG A 15 10.99 -1.39 6.52
CA ARG A 15 11.83 -2.27 7.34
C ARG A 15 11.13 -3.60 7.63
N LEU A 16 9.83 -3.58 7.91
CA LEU A 16 9.03 -4.81 8.07
C LEU A 16 9.05 -5.67 6.80
N VAL A 17 8.85 -5.05 5.64
CA VAL A 17 8.86 -5.73 4.33
C VAL A 17 10.24 -6.32 4.04
N ALA A 18 11.30 -5.51 4.18
CA ALA A 18 12.67 -5.97 3.93
C ALA A 18 13.06 -7.13 4.84
N ARG A 19 12.75 -7.04 6.14
CA ARG A 19 12.97 -8.13 7.09
C ARG A 19 12.22 -9.40 6.67
N ALA A 20 10.96 -9.29 6.28
CA ALA A 20 10.16 -10.43 5.81
C ALA A 20 10.67 -11.05 4.50
N TRP A 21 11.38 -10.30 3.65
CA TRP A 21 11.99 -10.83 2.44
C TRP A 21 13.28 -11.61 2.68
N VAL A 22 14.00 -11.33 3.77
CA VAL A 22 15.29 -11.99 4.08
C VAL A 22 15.17 -13.03 5.21
N ASP A 23 14.13 -12.95 6.04
CA ASP A 23 13.86 -13.88 7.13
C ASP A 23 12.45 -14.51 6.96
N PRO A 24 12.36 -15.74 6.40
CA PRO A 24 11.09 -16.45 6.25
C PRO A 24 10.38 -16.74 7.58
N GLY A 25 11.14 -16.89 8.68
CA GLY A 25 10.58 -17.09 10.02
C GLY A 25 9.91 -15.83 10.54
N PHE A 26 10.55 -14.67 10.35
CA PHE A 26 9.94 -13.37 10.64
C PHE A 26 8.71 -13.13 9.78
N LYS A 27 8.77 -13.45 8.47
CA LYS A 27 7.60 -13.34 7.58
C LYS A 27 6.40 -14.12 8.10
N ALA A 28 6.60 -15.37 8.54
CA ALA A 28 5.52 -16.17 9.09
C ALA A 28 4.90 -15.53 10.34
N ARG A 29 5.72 -14.97 11.24
CA ARG A 29 5.24 -14.23 12.42
C ARG A 29 4.50 -12.95 12.03
N LEU A 30 5.04 -12.19 11.07
CA LEU A 30 4.43 -10.95 10.56
C LEU A 30 3.04 -11.18 9.97
N LEU A 31 2.84 -12.30 9.25
CA LEU A 31 1.54 -12.64 8.67
C LEU A 31 0.55 -13.19 9.70
N LEU A 32 1.04 -13.74 10.81
CA LEU A 32 0.21 -14.26 11.91
C LEU A 32 -0.23 -13.14 12.87
N ASP A 33 0.72 -12.33 13.33
CA ASP A 33 0.51 -11.20 14.22
C ASP A 33 1.51 -10.08 13.88
N ALA A 34 1.05 -9.15 13.05
CA ALA A 34 1.89 -8.06 12.59
C ALA A 34 2.27 -7.07 13.71
N THR A 35 1.45 -6.98 14.76
CA THR A 35 1.73 -6.09 15.89
C THR A 35 2.88 -6.64 16.73
N ALA A 36 2.83 -7.93 17.05
CA ALA A 36 3.91 -8.61 17.77
C ALA A 36 5.21 -8.64 16.96
N ALA A 37 5.14 -8.96 15.67
CA ALA A 37 6.32 -8.97 14.80
C ALA A 37 6.95 -7.58 14.65
N ALA A 38 6.15 -6.51 14.56
CA ALA A 38 6.67 -5.15 14.54
C ALA A 38 7.42 -4.79 15.84
N ALA A 39 6.92 -5.26 16.99
CA ALA A 39 7.57 -5.04 18.28
C ALA A 39 8.95 -5.72 18.38
N GLU A 40 9.19 -6.85 17.69
CA GLU A 40 10.52 -7.48 17.62
C GLU A 40 11.59 -6.52 17.04
N LEU A 41 11.19 -5.58 16.19
CA LEU A 41 12.06 -4.57 15.59
C LEU A 41 12.02 -3.21 16.31
N GLY A 42 11.33 -3.13 17.45
CA GLY A 42 11.11 -1.90 18.20
C GLY A 42 10.11 -0.94 17.55
N ILE A 43 9.25 -1.43 16.64
CA ILE A 43 8.28 -0.61 15.92
C ILE A 43 6.92 -0.69 16.63
N ALA A 44 6.37 0.46 17.02
CA ALA A 44 5.02 0.54 17.57
C ALA A 44 3.98 0.56 16.44
N ALA A 45 3.17 -0.49 16.33
CA ALA A 45 2.12 -0.60 15.31
C ALA A 45 0.77 0.03 15.69
N ALA A 46 0.57 0.35 16.97
CA ALA A 46 -0.67 0.92 17.48
C ALA A 46 -0.71 2.44 17.24
N ASN A 47 -1.90 2.97 16.93
CA ASN A 47 -2.12 4.40 17.00
C ASN A 47 -2.39 4.81 18.47
N ASN A 48 -2.09 6.06 18.83
CA ASN A 48 -2.21 6.56 20.19
C ASN A 48 -3.65 6.93 20.62
N THR A 49 -4.62 6.84 19.72
CA THR A 49 -5.95 7.43 19.85
C THR A 49 -7.07 6.41 19.95
N ALA A 50 -6.87 5.18 19.45
CA ALA A 50 -7.78 4.03 19.56
C ALA A 50 -7.00 2.72 19.29
N PRO A 51 -7.29 1.61 19.98
CA PRO A 51 -6.64 0.34 19.70
C PRO A 51 -6.95 -0.08 18.25
N THR A 52 -5.93 -0.17 17.41
CA THR A 52 -6.03 -0.70 16.04
C THR A 52 -5.21 -1.97 15.92
N VAL A 53 -5.71 -2.92 15.11
CA VAL A 53 -5.01 -4.16 14.80
C VAL A 53 -4.35 -4.02 13.44
N LEU A 54 -3.02 -4.08 13.41
CA LEU A 54 -2.27 -4.15 12.16
C LEU A 54 -2.46 -5.54 11.54
N THR A 55 -2.84 -5.60 10.27
CA THR A 55 -3.00 -6.84 9.51
C THR A 55 -2.17 -6.76 8.24
N VAL A 56 -1.25 -7.70 8.05
CA VAL A 56 -0.42 -7.75 6.84
C VAL A 56 -1.02 -8.73 5.85
N VAL A 57 -1.18 -8.30 4.60
CA VAL A 57 -1.73 -9.12 3.52
C VAL A 57 -0.68 -9.30 2.43
N GLU A 58 -0.33 -10.56 2.15
CA GLU A 58 0.77 -10.89 1.24
C GLU A 58 0.34 -10.90 -0.23
N ASN A 59 1.10 -10.20 -1.08
CA ASN A 59 1.04 -10.38 -2.52
C ASN A 59 1.79 -11.65 -2.95
N THR A 60 1.19 -12.37 -3.88
CA THR A 60 1.73 -13.61 -4.48
C THR A 60 1.53 -13.54 -6.00
N PRO A 61 2.16 -14.42 -6.80
CA PRO A 61 1.94 -14.44 -8.25
C PRO A 61 0.45 -14.54 -8.64
N SER A 62 -0.34 -15.23 -7.82
CA SER A 62 -1.79 -15.41 -8.03
C SER A 62 -2.69 -14.37 -7.37
N ALA A 63 -2.19 -13.52 -6.46
CA ALA A 63 -3.02 -12.58 -5.72
C ALA A 63 -2.30 -11.25 -5.43
N HIS A 64 -2.95 -10.15 -5.78
CA HIS A 64 -2.53 -8.78 -5.50
C HIS A 64 -3.54 -8.11 -4.58
N ASN A 65 -3.07 -7.55 -3.47
CA ASN A 65 -3.91 -6.90 -2.47
C ASN A 65 -3.90 -5.39 -2.70
N LEU A 66 -5.05 -4.74 -2.48
CA LEU A 66 -5.27 -3.31 -2.59
C LEU A 66 -6.01 -2.81 -1.35
N ILE A 67 -5.53 -1.76 -0.70
CA ILE A 67 -6.11 -1.26 0.55
C ILE A 67 -6.91 0.02 0.30
N VAL A 68 -8.11 0.11 0.87
CA VAL A 68 -8.94 1.31 0.82
C VAL A 68 -9.62 1.55 2.17
N CYS A 69 -10.15 2.76 2.38
CA CYS A 69 -11.17 3.02 3.38
C CYS A 69 -12.32 3.74 2.69
N THR A 70 -13.36 3.01 2.31
CA THR A 70 -14.46 3.56 1.50
C THR A 70 -15.22 4.64 2.26
N LEU A 71 -15.35 4.50 3.59
CA LEU A 71 -16.13 5.39 4.45
C LEU A 71 -15.42 6.69 4.83
N CYS A 72 -14.10 6.69 4.97
CA CYS A 72 -13.35 7.87 5.37
C CYS A 72 -11.92 7.88 4.83
N SER A 73 -10.96 7.47 5.66
CA SER A 73 -9.51 7.53 5.40
C SER A 73 -8.68 6.72 6.40
N CYS A 74 -9.27 5.67 7.01
CA CYS A 74 -8.55 4.77 7.93
C CYS A 74 -7.26 4.26 7.29
N TYR A 75 -6.15 4.36 8.03
CA TYR A 75 -4.80 4.13 7.52
C TYR A 75 -3.82 3.79 8.66
N PRO A 76 -2.86 2.86 8.49
CA PRO A 76 -1.88 2.48 9.52
C PRO A 76 -0.78 3.55 9.69
N ARG A 77 -1.12 4.71 10.26
CA ARG A 77 -0.18 5.86 10.32
C ARG A 77 1.13 5.56 11.05
N ALA A 78 1.07 4.72 12.08
CA ALA A 78 2.25 4.32 12.84
C ALA A 78 3.27 3.53 11.98
N ILE A 79 2.81 2.89 10.90
CA ILE A 79 3.63 2.06 10.02
C ILE A 79 3.94 2.75 8.70
N LEU A 80 2.97 3.46 8.11
CA LEU A 80 3.08 4.01 6.76
C LEU A 80 3.08 5.54 6.70
N GLY A 81 3.17 6.23 7.85
CA GLY A 81 3.14 7.69 7.94
C GLY A 81 1.78 8.29 7.58
N MET A 82 1.76 9.51 7.08
CA MET A 82 0.51 10.17 6.68
C MET A 82 -0.06 9.59 5.38
N SER A 83 -1.37 9.34 5.38
CA SER A 83 -2.09 8.87 4.19
C SER A 83 -2.01 9.93 3.08
N PRO A 84 -1.74 9.55 1.83
CA PRO A 84 -1.66 10.50 0.74
C PRO A 84 -3.04 11.06 0.35
N ASP A 85 -3.05 12.21 -0.32
CA ASP A 85 -4.30 12.91 -0.67
C ASP A 85 -5.24 12.10 -1.57
N TRP A 86 -4.68 11.38 -2.53
CA TRP A 86 -5.46 10.52 -3.42
C TRP A 86 -6.19 9.40 -2.68
N TYR A 87 -5.64 8.88 -1.58
CA TYR A 87 -6.26 7.82 -0.78
C TYR A 87 -7.56 8.32 -0.11
N LYS A 88 -7.58 9.60 0.28
CA LYS A 88 -8.75 10.27 0.89
C LYS A 88 -9.80 10.69 -0.15
N SER A 89 -9.46 10.68 -1.44
CA SER A 89 -10.31 11.20 -2.51
C SER A 89 -11.56 10.34 -2.73
N ARG A 90 -12.67 10.98 -3.10
CA ARG A 90 -13.92 10.26 -3.45
C ARG A 90 -13.71 9.28 -4.60
N SER A 91 -12.91 9.66 -5.60
CA SER A 91 -12.68 8.82 -6.78
C SER A 91 -12.01 7.51 -6.40
N TYR A 92 -10.89 7.55 -5.67
CA TYR A 92 -10.22 6.34 -5.20
C TYR A 92 -11.16 5.47 -4.36
N ARG A 93 -11.80 6.09 -3.34
CA ARG A 93 -12.65 5.39 -2.38
C ARG A 93 -13.85 4.70 -3.01
N ALA A 94 -14.49 5.32 -4.01
CA ALA A 94 -15.65 4.74 -4.68
C ALA A 94 -15.29 3.65 -5.70
N ARG A 95 -14.14 3.79 -6.36
CA ARG A 95 -13.74 2.95 -7.50
C ARG A 95 -12.89 1.76 -7.10
N ALA A 96 -12.08 1.86 -6.04
CA ALA A 96 -11.16 0.79 -5.63
C ALA A 96 -11.87 -0.55 -5.38
N VAL A 97 -13.12 -0.54 -4.89
CA VAL A 97 -13.91 -1.76 -4.64
C VAL A 97 -14.75 -2.22 -5.84
N ARG A 98 -14.97 -1.36 -6.84
CA ARG A 98 -15.83 -1.64 -8.01
C ARG A 98 -15.03 -2.03 -9.26
N GLU A 99 -13.94 -1.32 -9.49
CA GLU A 99 -13.10 -1.45 -10.68
C GLU A 99 -11.60 -1.39 -10.30
N PRO A 100 -11.13 -2.26 -9.39
CA PRO A 100 -9.77 -2.18 -8.84
C PRO A 100 -8.69 -2.24 -9.93
N ARG A 101 -8.88 -3.03 -10.98
CA ARG A 101 -7.91 -3.13 -12.09
C ARG A 101 -7.78 -1.82 -12.88
N SER A 102 -8.88 -1.11 -13.11
CA SER A 102 -8.85 0.21 -13.75
C SER A 102 -8.14 1.23 -12.87
N VAL A 103 -8.41 1.22 -11.57
CA VAL A 103 -7.70 2.07 -10.61
C VAL A 103 -6.21 1.78 -10.63
N LEU A 104 -5.79 0.51 -10.58
CA LEU A 104 -4.37 0.12 -10.65
C LEU A 104 -3.70 0.59 -11.95
N ALA A 105 -4.38 0.49 -13.09
CA ALA A 105 -3.86 0.98 -14.36
C ALA A 105 -3.59 2.50 -14.35
N GLU A 106 -4.41 3.30 -13.65
CA GLU A 106 -4.19 4.74 -13.47
C GLU A 106 -2.95 5.07 -12.61
N PHE A 107 -2.52 4.12 -11.76
CA PHE A 107 -1.25 4.17 -11.05
C PHE A 107 -0.07 3.59 -11.87
N GLY A 108 -0.31 3.15 -13.10
CA GLY A 108 0.69 2.51 -13.96
C GLY A 108 0.94 1.03 -13.64
N THR A 109 0.04 0.40 -12.88
CA THR A 109 0.16 -1.01 -12.47
C THR A 109 -0.76 -1.89 -13.30
N GLU A 110 -0.16 -2.61 -14.24
CA GLU A 110 -0.85 -3.64 -15.02
C GLU A 110 -0.54 -5.02 -14.44
N LEU A 111 -1.59 -5.75 -14.03
CA LEU A 111 -1.47 -7.09 -13.48
C LEU A 111 -1.85 -8.14 -14.53
N PRO A 112 -1.14 -9.29 -14.58
CA PRO A 112 -1.54 -10.41 -15.42
C PRO A 112 -3.03 -10.77 -15.24
N ALA A 113 -3.68 -11.21 -16.32
CA ALA A 113 -5.11 -11.51 -16.31
C ALA A 113 -5.48 -12.57 -15.24
N GLY A 114 -4.58 -13.53 -15.00
CA GLY A 114 -4.78 -14.58 -13.99
C GLY A 114 -4.57 -14.17 -12.53
N THR A 115 -4.06 -12.97 -12.25
CA THR A 115 -3.82 -12.51 -10.88
C THR A 115 -5.13 -12.01 -10.25
N ALA A 116 -5.58 -12.61 -9.14
CA ALA A 116 -6.75 -12.13 -8.42
C ALA A 116 -6.43 -10.80 -7.72
N VAL A 117 -7.33 -9.81 -7.80
CA VAL A 117 -7.20 -8.56 -7.02
C VAL A 117 -8.10 -8.62 -5.79
N ARG A 118 -7.51 -8.55 -4.60
CA ARG A 118 -8.20 -8.60 -3.31
C ARG A 118 -8.22 -7.22 -2.67
N VAL A 119 -9.40 -6.62 -2.57
CA VAL A 119 -9.56 -5.28 -2.00
C VAL A 119 -9.89 -5.40 -0.53
N HIS A 120 -9.11 -4.73 0.31
CA HIS A 120 -9.27 -4.71 1.76
C HIS A 120 -9.79 -3.34 2.18
N ASP A 121 -11.06 -3.29 2.57
CA ASP A 121 -11.68 -2.07 3.08
C ASP A 121 -11.46 -1.96 4.59
N SER A 122 -10.74 -0.92 4.99
CA SER A 122 -10.36 -0.63 6.38
C SER A 122 -11.56 -0.11 7.15
N THR A 123 -12.44 -1.03 7.51
CA THR A 123 -13.59 -0.83 8.39
C THR A 123 -13.25 -1.25 9.82
N ALA A 124 -13.96 -0.69 10.81
CA ALA A 124 -13.67 -0.90 12.23
C ALA A 124 -12.19 -0.60 12.59
N ASP A 125 -11.57 -1.47 13.38
CA ASP A 125 -10.25 -1.25 13.99
C ASP A 125 -9.10 -1.91 13.22
N LEU A 126 -9.39 -2.58 12.10
CA LEU A 126 -8.37 -3.20 11.26
C LEU A 126 -7.62 -2.14 10.44
N ARG A 127 -6.30 -2.25 10.42
CA ARG A 127 -5.43 -1.42 9.58
C ARG A 127 -4.55 -2.33 8.76
N TYR A 128 -4.72 -2.30 7.44
CA TYR A 128 -4.00 -3.18 6.54
C TYR A 128 -2.67 -2.59 6.11
N MET A 129 -1.70 -3.45 5.85
CA MET A 129 -0.50 -3.15 5.07
C MET A 129 -0.26 -4.31 4.09
N VAL A 130 0.05 -3.99 2.83
CA VAL A 130 0.46 -5.01 1.86
C VAL A 130 1.91 -5.39 2.13
N LEU A 131 2.19 -6.69 2.19
CA LEU A 131 3.53 -7.23 2.02
C LEU A 131 3.74 -7.48 0.52
N PRO A 132 4.41 -6.56 -0.21
CA PRO A 132 4.63 -6.75 -1.63
C PRO A 132 5.59 -7.93 -1.89
N MET A 133 5.52 -8.48 -3.10
CA MET A 133 6.53 -9.43 -3.55
C MET A 133 7.87 -8.74 -3.74
N ARG A 134 8.95 -9.43 -3.36
CA ARG A 134 10.30 -9.03 -3.75
C ARG A 134 10.42 -9.08 -5.29
N PRO A 135 11.05 -8.09 -5.95
CA PRO A 135 11.30 -8.17 -7.38
C PRO A 135 12.02 -9.47 -7.75
N ALA A 136 11.56 -10.12 -8.81
CA ALA A 136 12.07 -11.42 -9.24
C ALA A 136 13.54 -11.37 -9.69
N CYS A 137 14.01 -10.21 -10.14
CA CYS A 137 15.39 -9.99 -10.56
C CYS A 137 15.91 -8.63 -10.08
N GLY A 138 17.24 -8.49 -10.05
CA GLY A 138 17.92 -7.23 -9.78
C GLY A 138 18.04 -6.88 -8.29
N THR A 139 17.71 -7.81 -7.40
CA THR A 139 17.87 -7.65 -5.94
C THR A 139 18.72 -8.76 -5.31
N GLU A 140 19.37 -9.61 -6.12
CA GLU A 140 20.18 -10.73 -5.66
C GLU A 140 21.34 -10.26 -4.80
N GLY A 141 21.54 -10.88 -3.64
CA GLY A 141 22.61 -10.54 -2.70
C GLY A 141 22.49 -9.14 -2.06
N TRP A 142 21.35 -8.46 -2.20
CA TRP A 142 21.15 -7.18 -1.52
C TRP A 142 20.92 -7.38 -0.03
N GLU A 143 21.60 -6.54 0.75
CA GLU A 143 21.38 -6.42 2.19
C GLU A 143 19.99 -5.86 2.50
N GLU A 144 19.50 -6.16 3.70
CA GLU A 144 18.16 -5.77 4.19
C GLU A 144 17.89 -4.26 4.03
N GLU A 145 18.86 -3.41 4.38
CA GLU A 145 18.74 -1.95 4.27
C GLU A 145 18.53 -1.48 2.82
N ARG A 146 19.24 -2.11 1.87
CA ARG A 146 19.11 -1.78 0.45
C ARG A 146 17.76 -2.25 -0.10
N LEU A 147 17.26 -3.39 0.36
CA LEU A 147 15.92 -3.88 0.04
C LEU A 147 14.83 -2.95 0.60
N ALA A 148 15.00 -2.41 1.80
CA ALA A 148 14.06 -1.43 2.34
C ALA A 148 13.98 -0.17 1.47
N GLY A 149 15.11 0.25 0.88
CA GLY A 149 15.19 1.44 0.01
C GLY A 149 14.36 1.38 -1.28
N ILE A 150 13.92 0.20 -1.72
CA ILE A 150 13.04 0.06 -2.91
C ILE A 150 11.56 -0.12 -2.54
N VAL A 151 11.23 -0.30 -1.25
CA VAL A 151 9.85 -0.46 -0.81
C VAL A 151 9.21 0.91 -0.67
N THR A 152 8.19 1.18 -1.48
CA THR A 152 7.48 2.46 -1.46
C THR A 152 6.18 2.36 -0.66
N ARG A 153 5.71 3.50 -0.12
CA ARG A 153 4.37 3.61 0.48
C ARG A 153 3.29 3.07 -0.46
N ASP A 154 3.38 3.40 -1.74
CA ASP A 154 2.40 3.02 -2.76
C ASP A 154 2.37 1.49 -2.96
N SER A 155 3.53 0.81 -2.89
CA SER A 155 3.59 -0.65 -2.90
C SER A 155 2.99 -1.29 -1.63
N MET A 156 3.11 -0.63 -0.48
CA MET A 156 2.53 -1.08 0.80
C MET A 156 1.03 -0.76 0.95
N ILE A 157 0.48 0.14 0.12
CA ILE A 157 -0.98 0.31 -0.06
C ILE A 157 -1.52 -0.68 -1.11
N GLY A 158 -0.65 -1.14 -2.02
CA GLY A 158 -1.00 -2.06 -3.08
C GLY A 158 -1.42 -1.39 -4.39
N VAL A 159 -1.11 -0.10 -4.60
CA VAL A 159 -1.38 0.58 -5.88
C VAL A 159 -0.24 0.39 -6.89
N CYS A 160 0.94 -0.02 -6.43
CA CYS A 160 2.13 -0.28 -7.25
C CYS A 160 2.79 -1.62 -6.93
N VAL A 161 3.56 -2.16 -7.87
CA VAL A 161 4.51 -3.26 -7.63
C VAL A 161 5.90 -2.68 -7.34
N VAL A 162 6.72 -3.40 -6.57
CA VAL A 162 8.09 -2.98 -6.28
C VAL A 162 8.97 -3.22 -7.51
N SER A 163 9.84 -2.26 -7.82
CA SER A 163 10.85 -2.37 -8.88
C SER A 163 12.25 -2.27 -8.27
N ALA A 164 13.20 -3.06 -8.80
CA ALA A 164 14.60 -2.99 -8.43
C ALA A 164 15.30 -1.70 -8.93
N SER A 165 14.65 -0.94 -9.83
CA SER A 165 15.17 0.32 -10.35
C SER A 165 14.54 1.52 -9.60
N PRO A 166 15.37 2.40 -8.99
CA PRO A 166 14.87 3.61 -8.32
C PRO A 166 14.14 4.57 -9.27
N ALA A 167 14.34 4.46 -10.59
CA ALA A 167 13.71 5.35 -11.59
C ALA A 167 12.20 5.10 -11.77
N ALA A 168 11.68 3.93 -11.40
CA ALA A 168 10.25 3.62 -11.52
C ALA A 168 9.42 4.11 -10.32
N ALA A 169 10.07 4.47 -9.20
CA ALA A 169 9.39 4.87 -7.97
C ALA A 169 8.94 6.35 -7.97
N ALA A 170 9.41 7.16 -8.93
CA ALA A 170 9.13 8.58 -9.00
C ALA A 170 8.47 8.95 -10.32
N LEU A 171 7.19 8.61 -10.49
CA LEU A 171 6.34 9.50 -11.27
C LEU A 171 6.14 10.77 -10.42
N PRO A 172 6.47 11.96 -10.94
CA PRO A 172 6.41 13.18 -10.16
C PRO A 172 4.99 13.38 -9.62
N VAL A 173 4.88 13.49 -8.30
CA VAL A 173 3.72 14.04 -7.62
C VAL A 173 3.79 15.55 -7.83
N ASP A 174 3.50 16.00 -9.05
CA ASP A 174 3.31 17.42 -9.28
C ASP A 174 2.08 17.86 -8.50
N GLY A 175 2.15 19.03 -7.86
CA GLY A 175 1.11 19.63 -7.02
C GLY A 175 -0.20 19.98 -7.75
N GLY A 176 -0.43 19.39 -8.92
CA GLY A 176 -1.68 19.41 -9.65
C GLY A 176 -2.53 18.19 -9.30
N LYS A 177 -3.74 18.43 -8.80
CA LYS A 177 -4.83 17.44 -8.67
C LYS A 177 -4.72 16.37 -9.76
N ARG A 178 -4.37 15.13 -9.40
CA ARG A 178 -4.54 13.99 -10.31
C ARG A 178 -6.01 13.95 -10.70
N LYS A 179 -6.31 14.38 -11.93
CA LYS A 179 -7.65 14.33 -12.49
C LYS A 179 -7.98 12.87 -12.71
N PHE A 180 -8.57 12.24 -11.70
CA PHE A 180 -9.46 11.13 -11.95
C PHE A 180 -10.52 11.65 -12.92
N THR A 181 -10.51 11.17 -14.15
CA THR A 181 -11.53 11.52 -15.13
C THR A 181 -12.84 10.99 -14.61
N SER A 182 -13.68 11.87 -14.07
CA SER A 182 -15.09 11.56 -13.80
C SER A 182 -15.73 11.25 -15.15
N ALA A 183 -15.91 9.96 -15.46
CA ALA A 183 -16.84 9.57 -16.52
C ALA A 183 -18.25 9.79 -15.98
N GLU A 184 -18.72 11.04 -15.99
CA GLU A 184 -20.14 11.35 -15.92
C GLU A 184 -20.69 11.28 -17.34
N SER A 185 -21.26 10.13 -17.69
CA SER A 185 -22.27 10.04 -18.74
C SER A 185 -23.24 8.92 -18.36
N SER A 186 -24.18 9.23 -17.47
CA SER A 186 -25.41 8.43 -17.39
C SER A 186 -26.25 8.80 -18.63
N PRO A 187 -26.71 7.84 -19.43
CA PRO A 187 -27.66 8.13 -20.50
C PRO A 187 -29.01 8.54 -19.87
N PRO A 188 -29.81 9.39 -20.55
CA PRO A 188 -31.13 9.76 -20.05
C PRO A 188 -32.03 8.52 -20.03
N ILE A 189 -32.59 8.22 -18.86
CA ILE A 189 -33.75 7.34 -18.73
C ILE A 189 -34.92 8.10 -19.35
N SER A 190 -35.52 7.52 -20.38
CA SER A 190 -36.76 7.99 -20.99
C SER A 190 -37.86 7.00 -20.61
N ASP A 191 -38.94 7.54 -20.04
CA ASP A 191 -40.33 7.10 -20.19
C ASP A 191 -41.23 8.34 -20.03
#